data_AF-A0A961AEI8-F1
#
_entry.id   AF-A0A961AEI8-F1
#
_cell.length_a   1.000
_cell.length_b   1.000
_cell.length_c   1.000
_cell.angle_alpha   90.00
_cell.angle_beta   90.00
_cell.angle_gamma   90.00
#
_symmetry.space_group_name_H-M   'P 1'
#
loop_
_entity.id
_entity.type
_entity.pdbx_description
1 polymer ?
#
loop_
_entity_poly.entity_id
_entity_poly.type
_entity_poly.pdbx_seq_one_letter_code
_entity_poly.pdbx_strand_id
1 'polypeptide(L)'
;MMRRFLSLLAASASLLAPLTSPAASYEWANGAADHDFGNFNNWNDATSNHPTTFSGHSFYINLAGANWAEISSSPDASFNTATRLRMGILNGQSGELRVSGGTTLLQSGELQIGQAGTAVLTMTGGTFSSTGSYTTIGQSAGSNGTLNITGGTFNADRITVSNVADTTAALNISGGALNINLSDPTPASTSGSLRMNSGDATIHISGTAVVTCEFLITGNIDGGVVGNGLLTMSGGTLNVIGSPIPAPDTPATLTFPEGGAVAFEGGVWNVKGDETATIAAAIAAGRFHHSQGNTLIQYVYNSMTDTTVVNLRAPTPLEAWRIAYFGSADDSGDGANDADTELDGIKNLIEYGFGLDPTMASLSNLPAPVVGPTTATYSFTEPSGVAGITYGMKTSTNLIDWDPVTDTGSAGAHVFEVPIGPNGNAFVIFSVTED
;
A
#
# COMPACT_ATOMS: atom_id res chain seq x y z
N MET A 1 -41.74 -82.82 12.13
CA MET A 1 -40.47 -82.84 11.37
C MET A 1 -40.59 -81.87 10.21
N MET A 2 -39.51 -81.19 9.86
CA MET A 2 -39.35 -80.14 8.82
C MET A 2 -39.74 -78.71 9.18
N ARG A 3 -38.72 -77.98 9.69
CA ARG A 3 -38.56 -76.53 9.60
C ARG A 3 -38.46 -76.13 8.12
N ARG A 4 -39.23 -75.13 7.68
CA ARG A 4 -38.98 -74.40 6.43
C ARG A 4 -38.48 -72.99 6.77
N PHE A 5 -37.26 -72.71 6.34
CA PHE A 5 -36.69 -71.38 6.25
C PHE A 5 -37.46 -70.57 5.20
N LEU A 6 -37.96 -69.39 5.57
CA LEU A 6 -38.32 -68.34 4.62
C LEU A 6 -37.26 -67.25 4.73
N SER A 7 -36.45 -67.12 3.67
CA SER A 7 -35.49 -66.03 3.48
C SER A 7 -36.25 -64.74 3.14
N LEU A 8 -36.10 -63.73 3.99
CA LEU A 8 -36.60 -62.38 3.75
C LEU A 8 -35.65 -61.68 2.77
N LEU A 9 -36.07 -61.55 1.50
CA LEU A 9 -35.39 -60.73 0.51
C LEU A 9 -35.88 -59.29 0.70
N ALA A 10 -35.14 -58.49 1.50
CA ALA A 10 -35.40 -57.06 1.60
C ALA A 10 -34.79 -56.38 0.37
N ALA A 11 -35.65 -55.97 -0.57
CA ALA A 11 -35.27 -55.04 -1.62
C ALA A 11 -35.02 -53.67 -0.99
N SER A 12 -33.74 -53.31 -0.84
CA SER A 12 -33.30 -51.95 -0.57
C SER A 12 -33.61 -51.10 -1.80
N ALA A 13 -34.76 -50.44 -1.80
CA ALA A 13 -34.97 -49.24 -2.59
C ALA A 13 -34.02 -48.18 -2.03
N SER A 14 -32.81 -48.12 -2.58
CA SER A 14 -31.98 -46.93 -2.46
C SER A 14 -32.79 -45.79 -3.06
N LEU A 15 -33.12 -44.80 -2.23
CA LEU A 15 -33.45 -43.47 -2.72
C LEU A 15 -32.29 -43.09 -3.64
N LEU A 16 -32.51 -43.11 -4.96
CA LEU A 16 -31.70 -42.31 -5.85
C LEU A 16 -31.92 -40.87 -5.35
N ALA A 17 -30.91 -40.31 -4.68
CA ALA A 17 -30.78 -38.88 -4.61
C ALA A 17 -30.94 -38.36 -6.05
N PRO A 18 -31.73 -37.29 -6.28
CA PRO A 18 -31.83 -36.73 -7.62
C PRO A 18 -30.40 -36.50 -8.12
N LEU A 19 -30.10 -37.04 -9.30
CA LEU A 19 -28.89 -36.70 -10.05
C LEU A 19 -28.77 -35.18 -9.99
N THR A 20 -27.73 -34.67 -9.33
CA THR A 20 -27.40 -33.25 -9.38
C THR A 20 -27.35 -32.88 -10.86
N SER A 21 -28.21 -31.95 -11.28
CA SER A 21 -28.13 -31.39 -12.62
C SER A 21 -26.67 -31.01 -12.86
N PRO A 22 -26.09 -31.31 -14.04
CA PRO A 22 -24.74 -30.86 -14.33
C PRO A 22 -24.62 -29.37 -14.05
N ALA A 23 -23.48 -28.93 -13.53
CA ALA A 23 -23.23 -27.53 -13.19
C ALA A 23 -23.54 -26.63 -14.40
N ALA A 24 -24.71 -26.01 -14.39
CA ALA A 24 -25.12 -25.03 -15.39
C ALA A 24 -24.40 -23.70 -15.15
N SER A 25 -24.23 -22.96 -16.24
CA SER A 25 -23.71 -21.58 -16.24
C SER A 25 -24.85 -20.62 -16.52
N TYR A 26 -24.94 -19.56 -15.72
CA TYR A 26 -25.97 -18.54 -15.87
C TYR A 26 -25.32 -17.17 -16.08
N GLU A 27 -25.85 -16.43 -17.06
CA GLU A 27 -25.44 -15.08 -17.38
C GLU A 27 -26.43 -14.05 -16.81
N TRP A 28 -25.88 -12.95 -16.31
CA TRP A 28 -26.65 -11.82 -15.85
C TRP A 28 -27.33 -11.13 -17.03
N ALA A 29 -28.66 -11.11 -17.00
CA ALA A 29 -29.49 -10.47 -18.02
C ALA A 29 -30.33 -9.31 -17.48
N ASN A 30 -30.47 -9.18 -16.15
CA ASN A 30 -31.38 -8.22 -15.51
C ASN A 30 -32.82 -8.32 -16.10
N GLY A 31 -33.31 -9.54 -16.31
CA GLY A 31 -34.60 -9.80 -16.95
C GLY A 31 -35.81 -9.22 -16.22
N ALA A 32 -35.72 -9.02 -14.90
CA ALA A 32 -36.73 -8.36 -14.09
C ALA A 32 -36.59 -6.82 -14.04
N ALA A 33 -35.49 -6.27 -14.59
CA ALA A 33 -35.19 -4.84 -14.62
C ALA A 33 -35.15 -4.17 -13.23
N ASP A 34 -34.71 -4.89 -12.20
CA ASP A 34 -34.63 -4.43 -10.82
C ASP A 34 -33.19 -4.38 -10.28
N HIS A 35 -32.20 -4.83 -11.06
CA HIS A 35 -30.80 -4.95 -10.69
C HIS A 35 -30.49 -5.90 -9.52
N ASP A 36 -31.49 -6.60 -8.97
CA ASP A 36 -31.30 -7.44 -7.78
C ASP A 36 -30.56 -8.74 -8.13
N PHE A 37 -29.32 -8.88 -7.65
CA PHE A 37 -28.51 -10.08 -7.82
C PHE A 37 -29.23 -11.34 -7.33
N GLY A 38 -29.99 -11.22 -6.23
CA GLY A 38 -30.70 -12.33 -5.59
C GLY A 38 -31.92 -12.81 -6.37
N ASN A 39 -32.45 -12.03 -7.30
CA ASN A 39 -33.62 -12.39 -8.09
C ASN A 39 -33.24 -13.35 -9.21
N PHE A 40 -33.68 -14.60 -9.12
CA PHE A 40 -33.41 -15.64 -10.12
C PHE A 40 -33.85 -15.27 -11.54
N ASN A 41 -34.88 -14.44 -11.71
CA ASN A 41 -35.35 -14.00 -13.04
C ASN A 41 -34.35 -13.09 -13.76
N ASN A 42 -33.31 -12.61 -13.07
CA ASN A 42 -32.23 -11.82 -13.67
C ASN A 42 -31.12 -12.66 -14.29
N TRP A 43 -31.20 -13.99 -14.18
CA TRP A 43 -30.16 -14.92 -14.61
C TRP A 43 -30.70 -15.84 -15.70
N ASN A 44 -29.93 -16.05 -16.75
CA ASN A 44 -30.32 -16.92 -17.87
C ASN A 44 -29.21 -17.90 -18.21
N ASP A 45 -29.55 -19.17 -18.43
CA ASP A 45 -28.65 -20.09 -19.12
C ASP A 45 -28.66 -19.85 -20.65
N ALA A 46 -27.88 -20.63 -21.39
CA ALA A 46 -27.81 -20.55 -22.85
C ALA A 46 -29.15 -20.82 -23.58
N THR A 47 -30.15 -21.34 -22.87
CA THR A 47 -31.51 -21.63 -23.36
C THR A 47 -32.56 -20.66 -22.83
N SER A 48 -32.13 -19.56 -22.18
CA SER A 48 -33.00 -18.56 -21.55
C SER A 48 -33.82 -19.08 -20.36
N ASN A 49 -33.37 -20.15 -19.71
CA ASN A 49 -33.98 -20.62 -18.46
C ASN A 49 -33.32 -19.94 -17.25
N HIS A 50 -34.13 -19.67 -16.23
CA HIS A 50 -33.67 -19.12 -14.97
C HIS A 50 -33.22 -20.21 -14.00
N PRO A 51 -32.20 -19.97 -13.16
CA PRO A 51 -31.87 -20.87 -12.06
C PRO A 51 -33.05 -20.96 -11.07
N THR A 52 -33.21 -22.11 -10.43
CA THR A 52 -34.09 -22.24 -9.25
C THR A 52 -33.31 -22.25 -7.95
N THR A 53 -31.98 -22.23 -8.04
CA THR A 53 -31.02 -22.22 -6.94
C THR A 53 -29.68 -21.71 -7.46
N PHE A 54 -28.85 -21.13 -6.59
CA PHE A 54 -27.46 -20.83 -6.91
C PHE A 54 -26.52 -22.02 -6.69
N SER A 55 -26.96 -23.05 -5.95
CA SER A 55 -26.11 -24.15 -5.50
C SER A 55 -25.53 -24.94 -6.67
N GLY A 56 -24.20 -25.15 -6.67
CA GLY A 56 -23.53 -25.98 -7.68
C GLY A 56 -23.41 -25.35 -9.07
N HIS A 57 -23.77 -24.08 -9.25
CA HIS A 57 -23.79 -23.39 -10.53
C HIS A 57 -22.69 -22.32 -10.66
N SER A 58 -22.39 -21.91 -11.90
CA SER A 58 -21.46 -20.81 -12.20
C SER A 58 -22.24 -19.57 -12.66
N PHE A 59 -21.86 -18.39 -12.17
CA PHE A 59 -22.55 -17.13 -12.43
C PHE A 59 -21.62 -16.14 -13.13
N TYR A 60 -22.09 -15.57 -14.24
CA TYR A 60 -21.32 -14.68 -15.09
C TYR A 60 -22.02 -13.33 -15.25
N ILE A 61 -21.34 -12.24 -14.89
CA ILE A 61 -21.83 -10.88 -15.14
C ILE A 61 -21.10 -10.33 -16.36
N ASN A 62 -21.74 -10.48 -17.51
CA ASN A 62 -21.34 -9.90 -18.78
C ASN A 62 -22.44 -8.96 -19.26
N LEU A 63 -22.17 -7.68 -19.22
CA LEU A 63 -23.09 -6.61 -19.52
C LEU A 63 -23.04 -6.27 -21.00
N ALA A 64 -24.21 -5.98 -21.54
CA ALA A 64 -24.38 -5.23 -22.78
C ALA A 64 -25.03 -3.88 -22.44
N GLY A 65 -24.45 -2.78 -22.90
CA GLY A 65 -24.92 -1.43 -22.58
C GLY A 65 -24.74 -1.05 -21.09
N ALA A 66 -25.49 -0.05 -20.63
CA ALA A 66 -25.44 0.41 -19.24
C ALA A 66 -26.34 -0.45 -18.33
N ASN A 67 -25.79 -1.52 -17.75
CA ASN A 67 -26.47 -2.43 -16.83
C ASN A 67 -25.50 -2.79 -15.68
N TRP A 68 -25.99 -3.27 -14.54
CA TRP A 68 -25.19 -3.78 -13.42
C TRP A 68 -26.00 -4.78 -12.59
N ALA A 69 -25.31 -5.62 -11.82
CA ALA A 69 -25.92 -6.42 -10.76
C ALA A 69 -25.68 -5.75 -9.39
N GLU A 70 -26.66 -5.82 -8.49
CA GLU A 70 -26.59 -5.21 -7.17
C GLU A 70 -26.99 -6.18 -6.05
N ILE A 71 -26.17 -6.20 -5.01
CA ILE A 71 -26.45 -6.86 -3.73
C ILE A 71 -26.69 -5.76 -2.71
N SER A 72 -27.96 -5.41 -2.51
CA SER A 72 -28.42 -4.48 -1.47
C SER A 72 -28.97 -5.21 -0.23
N SER A 73 -29.31 -6.49 -0.38
CA SER A 73 -29.76 -7.40 0.68
C SER A 73 -29.15 -8.78 0.46
N SER A 74 -29.16 -9.63 1.49
CA SER A 74 -28.58 -10.97 1.38
C SER A 74 -29.28 -11.77 0.27
N PRO A 75 -28.54 -12.32 -0.71
CA PRO A 75 -29.11 -13.21 -1.71
C PRO A 75 -29.57 -14.52 -1.07
N ASP A 76 -30.29 -15.34 -1.84
CA ASP A 76 -30.70 -16.67 -1.39
C ASP A 76 -29.50 -17.48 -0.87
N ALA A 77 -29.68 -18.17 0.26
CA ALA A 77 -28.61 -18.88 0.97
C ALA A 77 -27.93 -19.96 0.13
N SER A 78 -28.55 -20.43 -0.95
CA SER A 78 -27.92 -21.36 -1.88
C SER A 78 -26.69 -20.77 -2.59
N PHE A 79 -26.53 -19.45 -2.62
CA PHE A 79 -25.35 -18.78 -3.20
C PHE A 79 -24.04 -19.16 -2.50
N ASN A 80 -24.12 -19.52 -1.22
CA ASN A 80 -22.99 -20.03 -0.43
C ASN A 80 -22.26 -21.18 -1.13
N THR A 81 -23.00 -22.02 -1.85
CA THR A 81 -22.47 -23.20 -2.55
C THR A 81 -22.39 -23.02 -4.06
N ALA A 82 -22.47 -21.78 -4.55
CA ALA A 82 -22.15 -21.49 -5.94
C ALA A 82 -20.69 -21.84 -6.23
N THR A 83 -20.44 -22.34 -7.43
CA THR A 83 -19.11 -22.83 -7.82
C THR A 83 -18.18 -21.72 -8.25
N ARG A 84 -18.70 -20.63 -8.84
CA ARG A 84 -17.91 -19.49 -9.34
C ARG A 84 -18.78 -18.25 -9.49
N LEU A 85 -18.18 -17.08 -9.28
CA LEU A 85 -18.70 -15.79 -9.75
C LEU A 85 -17.62 -15.11 -10.59
N ARG A 86 -17.92 -14.81 -11.86
CA ARG A 86 -16.97 -14.15 -12.76
C ARG A 86 -17.59 -12.98 -13.49
N MET A 87 -16.78 -11.99 -13.80
CA MET A 87 -17.24 -10.75 -14.44
C MET A 87 -16.27 -10.35 -15.56
N GLY A 88 -16.81 -9.88 -16.68
CA GLY A 88 -16.02 -9.53 -17.87
C GLY A 88 -15.26 -10.74 -18.40
N ILE A 89 -15.98 -11.80 -18.81
CA ILE A 89 -15.37 -13.10 -19.07
C ILE A 89 -14.67 -13.20 -20.43
N LEU A 90 -15.12 -12.46 -21.44
CA LEU A 90 -14.53 -12.41 -22.78
C LEU A 90 -13.95 -11.04 -23.11
N ASN A 91 -13.04 -11.00 -24.09
CA ASN A 91 -12.50 -9.76 -24.63
C ASN A 91 -13.64 -8.86 -25.16
N GLY A 92 -13.62 -7.59 -24.79
CA GLY A 92 -14.64 -6.60 -25.15
C GLY A 92 -15.94 -6.69 -24.34
N GLN A 93 -16.11 -7.66 -23.44
CA GLN A 93 -17.23 -7.69 -22.50
C GLN A 93 -16.92 -6.88 -21.23
N SER A 94 -17.96 -6.30 -20.65
CA SER A 94 -17.89 -5.56 -19.38
C SER A 94 -18.66 -6.29 -18.29
N GLY A 95 -18.26 -6.18 -17.03
CA GLY A 95 -19.02 -6.69 -15.88
C GLY A 95 -19.08 -5.64 -14.77
N GLU A 96 -20.23 -5.49 -14.11
CA GLU A 96 -20.36 -4.56 -12.98
C GLU A 96 -21.20 -5.21 -11.87
N LEU A 97 -20.61 -5.28 -10.67
CA LEU A 97 -21.28 -5.71 -9.45
C LEU A 97 -21.17 -4.63 -8.38
N ARG A 98 -22.31 -4.25 -7.80
CA ARG A 98 -22.39 -3.33 -6.66
C ARG A 98 -22.82 -4.10 -5.41
N VAL A 99 -22.17 -3.78 -4.29
CA VAL A 99 -22.50 -4.35 -2.98
C VAL A 99 -22.72 -3.20 -2.02
N SER A 100 -23.99 -2.91 -1.73
CA SER A 100 -24.41 -1.81 -0.86
C SER A 100 -24.91 -2.30 0.50
N GLY A 101 -25.27 -3.59 0.61
CA GLY A 101 -25.76 -4.21 1.84
C GLY A 101 -25.76 -5.75 1.78
N GLY A 102 -26.44 -6.37 2.74
CA GLY A 102 -26.55 -7.84 2.82
C GLY A 102 -25.28 -8.57 3.23
N THR A 103 -25.40 -9.90 3.33
CA THR A 103 -24.29 -10.82 3.56
C THR A 103 -24.25 -11.83 2.43
N THR A 104 -23.13 -11.88 1.74
CA THR A 104 -22.87 -12.81 0.63
C THR A 104 -21.69 -13.69 0.99
N LEU A 105 -21.81 -14.98 0.70
CA LEU A 105 -20.77 -15.96 0.90
C LEU A 105 -20.63 -16.79 -0.37
N LEU A 106 -19.41 -16.97 -0.84
CA LEU A 106 -19.01 -17.82 -1.95
C LEU A 106 -17.99 -18.82 -1.37
N GLN A 107 -18.53 -19.87 -0.76
CA GLN A 107 -17.77 -20.80 0.08
C GLN A 107 -17.09 -21.92 -0.73
N SER A 108 -17.53 -22.16 -1.96
CA SER A 108 -17.03 -23.27 -2.79
C SER A 108 -16.42 -22.80 -4.11
N GLY A 109 -16.28 -21.48 -4.29
CA GLY A 109 -15.98 -20.91 -5.60
C GLY A 109 -14.96 -19.80 -5.61
N GLU A 110 -14.40 -19.59 -6.80
CA GLU A 110 -13.51 -18.48 -7.10
C GLU A 110 -14.30 -17.23 -7.48
N LEU A 111 -13.73 -16.07 -7.17
CA LEU A 111 -14.17 -14.78 -7.67
C LEU A 111 -13.17 -14.26 -8.70
N GLN A 112 -13.65 -13.89 -9.89
CA GLN A 112 -12.83 -13.25 -10.92
C GLN A 112 -13.43 -11.93 -11.38
N ILE A 113 -12.62 -10.87 -11.26
CA ILE A 113 -12.95 -9.50 -11.65
C ILE A 113 -12.11 -9.15 -12.87
N GLY A 114 -12.71 -9.20 -14.06
CA GLY A 114 -12.02 -8.96 -15.32
C GLY A 114 -11.22 -10.20 -15.71
N GLN A 115 -11.91 -11.26 -16.16
CA GLN A 115 -11.22 -12.48 -16.56
C GLN A 115 -10.46 -12.30 -17.88
N ALA A 116 -11.14 -11.80 -18.92
CA ALA A 116 -10.54 -11.46 -20.21
C ALA A 116 -11.05 -10.12 -20.78
N GLY A 117 -12.12 -9.56 -20.19
CA GLY A 117 -12.67 -8.25 -20.51
C GLY A 117 -12.46 -7.25 -19.37
N THR A 118 -13.35 -6.27 -19.28
CA THR A 118 -13.35 -5.26 -18.23
C THR A 118 -14.34 -5.65 -17.13
N ALA A 119 -13.99 -5.51 -15.85
CA ALA A 119 -14.99 -5.61 -14.80
C ALA A 119 -14.71 -4.71 -13.59
N VAL A 120 -15.79 -4.26 -12.96
CA VAL A 120 -15.74 -3.45 -11.75
C VAL A 120 -16.62 -4.07 -10.68
N LEU A 121 -16.06 -4.29 -9.49
CA LEU A 121 -16.82 -4.56 -8.27
C LEU A 121 -16.70 -3.36 -7.35
N THR A 122 -17.81 -2.78 -6.93
CA THR A 122 -17.82 -1.67 -5.97
C THR A 122 -18.58 -2.06 -4.72
N MET A 123 -17.95 -1.90 -3.55
CA MET A 123 -18.53 -2.19 -2.26
C MET A 123 -18.56 -0.94 -1.39
N THR A 124 -19.76 -0.53 -0.98
CA THR A 124 -19.99 0.62 -0.09
C THR A 124 -20.51 0.20 1.29
N GLY A 125 -20.93 -1.06 1.44
CA GLY A 125 -21.50 -1.62 2.65
C GLY A 125 -21.66 -3.15 2.54
N GLY A 126 -22.31 -3.76 3.53
CA GLY A 126 -22.55 -5.21 3.57
C GLY A 126 -21.31 -6.05 3.87
N THR A 127 -21.45 -7.36 3.74
CA THR A 127 -20.35 -8.34 3.83
C THR A 127 -20.30 -9.17 2.56
N PHE A 128 -19.15 -9.23 1.90
CA PHE A 128 -18.89 -10.11 0.77
C PHE A 128 -17.74 -11.05 1.10
N SER A 129 -17.98 -12.37 1.09
CA SER A 129 -16.97 -13.37 1.47
C SER A 129 -16.69 -14.31 0.31
N SER A 130 -15.49 -14.27 -0.26
CA SER A 130 -14.95 -15.19 -1.26
C SER A 130 -13.82 -16.05 -0.66
N THR A 131 -14.16 -16.79 0.40
CA THR A 131 -13.19 -17.56 1.19
C THR A 131 -13.03 -19.02 0.71
N GLY A 132 -13.80 -19.45 -0.31
CA GLY A 132 -13.78 -20.84 -0.77
C GLY A 132 -12.60 -21.22 -1.66
N SER A 133 -11.92 -20.23 -2.23
CA SER A 133 -10.75 -20.37 -3.08
C SER A 133 -10.15 -18.97 -3.28
N TYR A 134 -9.58 -18.69 -4.44
CA TYR A 134 -8.95 -17.41 -4.72
C TYR A 134 -9.90 -16.35 -5.27
N THR A 135 -9.54 -15.09 -5.02
CA THR A 135 -10.01 -13.92 -5.76
C THR A 135 -8.91 -13.44 -6.70
N THR A 136 -9.25 -13.21 -7.97
CA THR A 136 -8.33 -12.61 -8.95
C THR A 136 -8.94 -11.37 -9.57
N ILE A 137 -8.13 -10.32 -9.68
CA ILE A 137 -8.46 -9.07 -10.37
C ILE A 137 -7.52 -8.97 -11.58
N GLY A 138 -8.06 -9.03 -12.79
CA GLY A 138 -7.28 -9.15 -14.02
C GLY A 138 -6.62 -10.52 -14.19
N GLN A 139 -7.30 -11.48 -14.83
CA GLN A 139 -6.83 -12.87 -14.94
C GLN A 139 -5.98 -13.14 -16.18
N SER A 140 -6.36 -12.60 -17.33
CA SER A 140 -5.80 -12.94 -18.66
C SER A 140 -5.29 -11.70 -19.38
N ALA A 141 -4.29 -11.85 -20.25
CA ALA A 141 -3.72 -10.73 -21.02
C ALA A 141 -4.81 -9.87 -21.69
N GLY A 142 -4.68 -8.55 -21.57
CA GLY A 142 -5.64 -7.55 -22.05
C GLY A 142 -6.87 -7.32 -21.15
N SER A 143 -7.03 -8.08 -20.06
CA SER A 143 -8.11 -7.86 -19.10
C SER A 143 -7.90 -6.61 -18.24
N ASN A 144 -9.02 -6.00 -17.83
CA ASN A 144 -9.03 -4.87 -16.92
C ASN A 144 -9.98 -5.12 -15.74
N GLY A 145 -9.44 -5.41 -14.56
CA GLY A 145 -10.24 -5.66 -13.35
C GLY A 145 -10.12 -4.51 -12.34
N THR A 146 -11.21 -4.13 -11.69
CA THR A 146 -11.17 -3.15 -10.59
C THR A 146 -12.06 -3.59 -9.43
N LEU A 147 -11.50 -3.63 -8.22
CA LEU A 147 -12.23 -3.79 -6.96
C LEU A 147 -12.12 -2.49 -6.16
N ASN A 148 -13.26 -1.85 -5.90
CA ASN A 148 -13.36 -0.64 -5.08
C ASN A 148 -14.09 -0.96 -3.77
N ILE A 149 -13.50 -0.58 -2.64
CA ILE A 149 -14.07 -0.76 -1.30
C ILE A 149 -14.03 0.57 -0.57
N THR A 150 -15.19 1.15 -0.30
CA THR A 150 -15.31 2.38 0.51
C THR A 150 -15.99 2.13 1.85
N GLY A 151 -16.58 0.95 2.06
CA GLY A 151 -17.25 0.52 3.28
C GLY A 151 -17.62 -0.96 3.25
N GLY A 152 -18.11 -1.48 4.38
CA GLY A 152 -18.44 -2.90 4.55
C GLY A 152 -17.23 -3.79 4.85
N THR A 153 -17.41 -5.10 4.73
CA THR A 153 -16.37 -6.13 4.98
C THR A 153 -16.21 -7.07 3.79
N PHE A 154 -15.00 -7.16 3.23
CA PHE A 154 -14.65 -8.12 2.19
C PHE A 154 -13.75 -9.19 2.78
N ASN A 155 -14.15 -10.46 2.73
CA ASN A 155 -13.34 -11.58 3.20
C ASN A 155 -12.88 -12.41 2.00
N ALA A 156 -11.61 -12.82 1.98
CA ALA A 156 -11.06 -13.70 0.96
C ALA A 156 -10.08 -14.69 1.57
N ASP A 157 -9.83 -15.81 0.89
CA ASP A 157 -8.68 -16.65 1.19
C ASP A 157 -7.40 -16.02 0.63
N ARG A 158 -7.43 -15.60 -0.64
CA ARG A 158 -6.31 -14.98 -1.35
C ARG A 158 -6.82 -13.91 -2.30
N ILE A 159 -6.09 -12.80 -2.44
CA ILE A 159 -6.31 -11.83 -3.53
C ILE A 159 -5.06 -11.71 -4.39
N THR A 160 -5.21 -11.95 -5.68
CA THR A 160 -4.18 -11.69 -6.69
C THR A 160 -4.61 -10.57 -7.62
N VAL A 161 -3.78 -9.52 -7.71
CA VAL A 161 -3.96 -8.39 -8.62
C VAL A 161 -3.01 -8.54 -9.81
N SER A 162 -3.55 -8.53 -11.02
CA SER A 162 -2.87 -8.74 -12.30
C SER A 162 -2.14 -10.08 -12.41
N ASN A 163 -2.87 -11.16 -12.67
CA ASN A 163 -2.36 -12.53 -12.65
C ASN A 163 -1.28 -12.83 -13.70
N VAL A 164 -1.34 -12.21 -14.88
CA VAL A 164 -0.40 -12.45 -16.00
C VAL A 164 0.09 -11.12 -16.58
N ALA A 165 1.07 -11.16 -17.49
CA ALA A 165 1.52 -9.98 -18.21
C ALA A 165 0.39 -9.37 -19.06
N ASP A 166 0.52 -8.08 -19.38
CA ASP A 166 -0.45 -7.29 -20.17
C ASP A 166 -1.85 -7.19 -19.55
N THR A 167 -2.01 -7.43 -18.24
CA THR A 167 -3.25 -7.14 -17.51
C THR A 167 -3.13 -5.82 -16.76
N THR A 168 -4.20 -5.03 -16.76
CA THR A 168 -4.33 -3.89 -15.86
C THR A 168 -5.30 -4.27 -14.75
N ALA A 169 -4.91 -4.15 -13.49
CA ALA A 169 -5.81 -4.46 -12.40
C ALA A 169 -5.61 -3.53 -11.21
N ALA A 170 -6.72 -3.14 -10.59
CA ALA A 170 -6.73 -2.22 -9.46
C ALA A 170 -7.52 -2.79 -8.28
N LEU A 171 -6.93 -2.70 -7.09
CA LEU A 171 -7.63 -2.83 -5.81
C LEU A 171 -7.55 -1.49 -5.08
N ASN A 172 -8.69 -0.83 -4.92
CA ASN A 172 -8.79 0.44 -4.19
C ASN A 172 -9.60 0.24 -2.92
N ILE A 173 -9.02 0.58 -1.77
CA ILE A 173 -9.73 0.57 -0.49
C ILE A 173 -9.49 1.89 0.26
N SER A 174 -10.56 2.64 0.50
CA SER A 174 -10.52 3.92 1.22
C SER A 174 -11.25 3.90 2.56
N GLY A 175 -11.98 2.82 2.84
CA GLY A 175 -12.77 2.60 4.04
C GLY A 175 -13.27 1.15 4.11
N GLY A 176 -13.87 0.77 5.24
CA GLY A 176 -14.28 -0.63 5.48
C GLY A 176 -13.11 -1.56 5.81
N ALA A 177 -13.39 -2.86 5.80
CA ALA A 177 -12.44 -3.91 6.13
C ALA A 177 -12.20 -4.87 4.96
N LEU A 178 -10.94 -5.18 4.69
CA LEU A 178 -10.53 -6.27 3.80
C LEU A 178 -9.76 -7.31 4.63
N ASN A 179 -10.31 -8.51 4.75
CA ASN A 179 -9.72 -9.60 5.51
C ASN A 179 -9.30 -10.73 4.57
N ILE A 180 -8.01 -11.03 4.57
CA ILE A 180 -7.37 -12.09 3.79
C ILE A 180 -6.67 -13.00 4.81
N ASN A 181 -7.47 -13.65 5.65
CA ASN A 181 -7.00 -14.51 6.73
C ASN A 181 -7.54 -15.93 6.54
N LEU A 182 -6.68 -16.92 6.74
CA LEU A 182 -6.99 -18.30 6.40
C LEU A 182 -8.11 -18.86 7.29
N SER A 183 -9.10 -19.45 6.63
CA SER A 183 -9.90 -20.56 7.18
C SER A 183 -10.12 -21.63 6.11
N ASP A 184 -9.17 -21.76 5.16
CA ASP A 184 -9.19 -22.76 4.10
C ASP A 184 -8.70 -24.13 4.65
N PRO A 185 -9.48 -25.22 4.53
CA PRO A 185 -9.05 -26.58 4.86
C PRO A 185 -8.04 -27.19 3.87
N THR A 186 -7.76 -26.56 2.73
CA THR A 186 -6.82 -27.02 1.69
C THR A 186 -5.86 -25.91 1.22
N PRO A 187 -5.05 -25.32 2.13
CA PRO A 187 -4.27 -24.13 1.83
C PRO A 187 -3.31 -24.35 0.64
N ALA A 188 -3.37 -23.45 -0.34
CA ALA A 188 -2.32 -23.30 -1.31
C ALA A 188 -1.13 -22.58 -0.67
N SER A 189 0.06 -22.67 -1.28
CA SER A 189 1.26 -21.95 -0.82
C SER A 189 1.13 -20.42 -0.78
N THR A 190 0.03 -19.87 -1.27
CA THR A 190 -0.21 -18.41 -1.35
C THR A 190 -1.56 -18.04 -0.76
N SER A 191 -2.26 -18.98 -0.13
CA SER A 191 -3.42 -18.64 0.69
C SER A 191 -3.03 -17.65 1.79
N GLY A 192 -3.95 -16.78 2.18
CA GLY A 192 -3.69 -15.66 3.10
C GLY A 192 -2.94 -14.47 2.50
N SER A 193 -2.52 -14.54 1.23
CA SER A 193 -1.75 -13.45 0.61
C SER A 193 -2.61 -12.37 -0.04
N LEU A 194 -2.24 -11.12 0.24
CA LEU A 194 -2.48 -10.00 -0.66
C LEU A 194 -1.27 -9.90 -1.60
N ARG A 195 -1.48 -10.20 -2.89
CA ARG A 195 -0.37 -10.26 -3.85
C ARG A 195 -0.64 -9.53 -5.17
N MET A 196 0.42 -8.93 -5.70
CA MET A 196 0.52 -8.46 -7.08
C MET A 196 1.32 -9.49 -7.89
N ASN A 197 1.00 -9.70 -9.17
CA ASN A 197 1.73 -10.66 -10.00
C ASN A 197 2.40 -10.00 -11.22
N SER A 198 2.19 -10.50 -12.44
CA SER A 198 3.03 -10.17 -13.60
C SER A 198 2.54 -9.00 -14.47
N GLY A 199 1.36 -8.43 -14.22
CA GLY A 199 0.84 -7.30 -14.99
C GLY A 199 0.99 -5.95 -14.28
N ASP A 200 0.32 -4.92 -14.81
CA ASP A 200 0.27 -3.58 -14.22
C ASP A 200 -0.76 -3.58 -13.07
N ALA A 201 -0.34 -4.10 -11.91
CA ALA A 201 -1.13 -4.14 -10.69
C ALA A 201 -1.03 -2.82 -9.94
N THR A 202 -2.16 -2.26 -9.52
CA THR A 202 -2.21 -1.19 -8.54
C THR A 202 -3.02 -1.60 -7.32
N ILE A 203 -2.48 -1.35 -6.14
CA ILE A 203 -3.19 -1.49 -4.87
C ILE A 203 -3.14 -0.14 -4.18
N HIS A 204 -4.28 0.46 -3.89
CA HIS A 204 -4.36 1.74 -3.17
C HIS A 204 -5.09 1.56 -1.84
N ILE A 205 -4.40 1.84 -0.73
CA ILE A 205 -4.96 1.82 0.63
C ILE A 205 -4.95 3.25 1.15
N SER A 206 -6.12 3.79 1.51
CA SER A 206 -6.26 5.17 1.95
C SER A 206 -7.38 5.37 2.96
N GLY A 207 -7.57 6.64 3.38
CA GLY A 207 -8.66 7.04 4.26
C GLY A 207 -8.64 6.27 5.59
N THR A 208 -9.74 5.58 5.89
CA THR A 208 -9.92 4.80 7.13
C THR A 208 -9.94 3.29 6.88
N ALA A 209 -9.39 2.84 5.76
CA ALA A 209 -9.32 1.43 5.40
C ALA A 209 -8.62 0.59 6.48
N VAL A 210 -9.13 -0.62 6.72
CA VAL A 210 -8.42 -1.64 7.51
C VAL A 210 -8.22 -2.87 6.63
N VAL A 211 -6.97 -3.16 6.29
CA VAL A 211 -6.60 -4.36 5.55
C VAL A 211 -5.89 -5.30 6.51
N THR A 212 -6.30 -6.57 6.53
CA THR A 212 -5.62 -7.63 7.27
C THR A 212 -5.31 -8.76 6.31
N CYS A 213 -4.04 -9.17 6.21
CA CYS A 213 -3.60 -10.31 5.42
C CYS A 213 -2.56 -11.12 6.20
N GLU A 214 -2.40 -12.40 5.89
CA GLU A 214 -1.31 -13.19 6.48
C GLU A 214 0.03 -12.83 5.85
N PHE A 215 0.05 -12.62 4.53
CA PHE A 215 1.26 -12.29 3.77
C PHE A 215 1.02 -11.12 2.84
N LEU A 216 2.02 -10.26 2.69
CA LEU A 216 2.06 -9.22 1.67
C LEU A 216 3.16 -9.51 0.65
N ILE A 217 2.77 -9.57 -0.63
CA ILE A 217 3.69 -9.83 -1.74
C ILE A 217 3.49 -8.75 -2.80
N THR A 218 4.49 -7.89 -2.99
CA THR A 218 4.36 -6.71 -3.86
C THR A 218 4.73 -6.97 -5.32
N GLY A 219 4.95 -8.22 -5.73
CA GLY A 219 5.29 -8.55 -7.11
C GLY A 219 5.28 -10.06 -7.38
N ASN A 220 5.70 -10.43 -8.59
CA ASN A 220 5.68 -11.83 -9.03
C ASN A 220 6.69 -12.69 -8.25
N ILE A 221 6.21 -13.77 -7.62
CA ILE A 221 7.02 -14.80 -6.95
C ILE A 221 6.94 -16.18 -7.62
N ASP A 222 6.08 -16.34 -8.63
CA ASP A 222 5.81 -17.63 -9.28
C ASP A 222 6.85 -17.95 -10.39
N GLY A 223 7.78 -17.03 -10.64
CA GLY A 223 8.69 -17.08 -11.78
C GLY A 223 7.99 -16.66 -13.08
N GLY A 224 8.68 -15.89 -13.93
CA GLY A 224 8.11 -15.40 -15.19
C GLY A 224 8.37 -13.91 -15.40
N VAL A 225 7.47 -13.24 -16.13
CA VAL A 225 7.58 -11.81 -16.41
C VAL A 225 7.41 -11.03 -15.11
N VAL A 226 8.32 -10.09 -14.90
CA VAL A 226 8.27 -9.12 -13.83
C VAL A 226 7.26 -8.04 -14.23
N GLY A 227 6.16 -7.93 -13.49
CA GLY A 227 5.17 -6.85 -13.67
C GLY A 227 5.63 -5.55 -13.01
N ASN A 228 4.90 -4.46 -13.24
CA ASN A 228 5.12 -3.17 -12.58
C ASN A 228 4.08 -2.97 -11.46
N GLY A 229 4.15 -3.80 -10.43
CA GLY A 229 3.23 -3.75 -9.30
C GLY A 229 3.50 -2.53 -8.42
N LEU A 230 2.48 -1.70 -8.19
CA LEU A 230 2.57 -0.55 -7.29
C LEU A 230 1.51 -0.65 -6.19
N LEU A 231 1.96 -0.74 -4.94
CA LEU A 231 1.12 -0.50 -3.78
C LEU A 231 1.34 0.93 -3.30
N THR A 232 0.28 1.71 -3.24
CA THR A 232 0.31 3.05 -2.63
C THR A 232 -0.49 3.03 -1.34
N MET A 233 0.10 3.53 -0.27
CA MET A 233 -0.62 3.75 0.99
C MET A 233 -0.56 5.22 1.36
N SER A 234 -1.71 5.88 1.42
CA SER A 234 -1.83 7.30 1.81
C SER A 234 -2.59 7.48 3.13
N GLY A 235 -3.06 6.39 3.74
CA GLY A 235 -3.82 6.37 4.98
C GLY A 235 -4.25 4.95 5.35
N GLY A 236 -5.08 4.83 6.39
CA GLY A 236 -5.58 3.55 6.88
C GLY A 236 -4.55 2.71 7.65
N THR A 237 -4.89 1.45 7.86
CA THR A 237 -4.09 0.46 8.58
C THR A 237 -3.94 -0.82 7.75
N LEU A 238 -2.71 -1.30 7.58
CA LEU A 238 -2.40 -2.61 7.01
C LEU A 238 -1.83 -3.52 8.11
N ASN A 239 -2.51 -4.62 8.41
CA ASN A 239 -2.05 -5.64 9.35
C ASN A 239 -1.57 -6.86 8.55
N VAL A 240 -0.27 -7.15 8.62
CA VAL A 240 0.31 -8.36 8.05
C VAL A 240 0.62 -9.33 9.18
N ILE A 241 -0.24 -10.32 9.38
CA ILE A 241 -0.29 -11.10 10.62
C ILE A 241 0.60 -12.35 10.61
N GLY A 242 1.22 -12.68 9.48
CA GLY A 242 1.99 -13.91 9.29
C GLY A 242 1.11 -15.17 9.27
N SER A 243 1.70 -16.31 8.92
CA SER A 243 0.99 -17.60 8.98
C SER A 243 0.74 -18.02 10.43
N PRO A 244 -0.47 -18.47 10.79
CA PRO A 244 -0.68 -19.17 12.06
C PRO A 244 -0.04 -20.57 12.06
N ILE A 245 0.28 -21.14 10.88
CA ILE A 245 0.87 -22.48 10.73
C ILE A 245 2.05 -22.41 9.75
N PRO A 246 3.31 -22.57 10.20
CA PRO A 246 4.45 -22.65 9.31
C PRO A 246 4.44 -24.00 8.57
N ALA A 247 4.09 -23.98 7.28
CA ALA A 247 4.30 -25.08 6.36
C ALA A 247 5.63 -24.86 5.59
N PRO A 248 6.30 -25.90 5.09
CA PRO A 248 7.61 -25.76 4.44
C PRO A 248 7.62 -24.83 3.22
N ASP A 249 6.44 -24.54 2.64
CA ASP A 249 6.27 -23.64 1.48
C ASP A 249 5.52 -22.35 1.83
N THR A 250 5.45 -21.94 3.12
CA THR A 250 4.83 -20.65 3.48
C THR A 250 5.67 -19.48 2.98
N PRO A 251 5.07 -18.47 2.35
CA PRO A 251 5.76 -17.23 2.01
C PRO A 251 6.31 -16.53 3.25
N ALA A 252 7.30 -15.68 3.06
CA ALA A 252 7.70 -14.72 4.09
C ALA A 252 6.56 -13.73 4.36
N THR A 253 6.47 -13.24 5.60
CA THR A 253 5.45 -12.26 6.02
C THR A 253 5.40 -11.07 5.07
N LEU A 254 6.57 -10.51 4.74
CA LEU A 254 6.75 -9.51 3.70
C LEU A 254 7.63 -10.06 2.58
N THR A 255 7.21 -9.87 1.33
CA THR A 255 8.02 -10.15 0.16
C THR A 255 7.98 -8.96 -0.80
N PHE A 256 9.17 -8.47 -1.17
CA PHE A 256 9.35 -7.41 -2.17
C PHE A 256 10.16 -7.95 -3.34
N PRO A 257 9.55 -8.58 -4.36
CA PRO A 257 10.25 -9.02 -5.57
C PRO A 257 10.69 -7.84 -6.45
N GLU A 258 11.51 -8.10 -7.46
CA GLU A 258 11.75 -7.12 -8.54
C GLU A 258 10.43 -6.78 -9.26
N GLY A 259 10.31 -5.54 -9.74
CA GLY A 259 9.08 -5.00 -10.37
C GLY A 259 7.94 -4.67 -9.42
N GLY A 260 8.05 -5.06 -8.15
CA GLY A 260 7.16 -4.62 -7.08
C GLY A 260 7.70 -3.38 -6.38
N ALA A 261 6.83 -2.37 -6.20
CA ALA A 261 7.15 -1.17 -5.43
C ALA A 261 6.03 -0.80 -4.45
N VAL A 262 6.42 -0.12 -3.38
CA VAL A 262 5.52 0.52 -2.43
C VAL A 262 5.84 2.00 -2.34
N ALA A 263 4.82 2.82 -2.58
CA ALA A 263 4.80 4.25 -2.26
C ALA A 263 4.08 4.44 -0.92
N PHE A 264 4.84 4.65 0.15
CA PHE A 264 4.34 4.81 1.50
C PHE A 264 4.20 6.30 1.82
N GLU A 265 3.01 6.84 1.59
CA GLU A 265 2.66 8.26 1.71
C GLU A 265 1.88 8.58 2.99
N GLY A 266 1.51 7.56 3.78
CA GLY A 266 0.83 7.73 5.06
C GLY A 266 0.21 6.44 5.58
N GLY A 267 -0.42 6.53 6.76
CA GLY A 267 -1.03 5.38 7.45
C GLY A 267 -0.04 4.56 8.27
N VAL A 268 -0.43 3.34 8.64
CA VAL A 268 0.36 2.47 9.54
C VAL A 268 0.36 1.03 9.04
N TRP A 269 1.54 0.40 9.00
CA TRP A 269 1.66 -1.05 8.90
C TRP A 269 1.94 -1.66 10.27
N ASN A 270 1.23 -2.73 10.60
CA ASN A 270 1.53 -3.60 11.72
C ASN A 270 1.91 -4.98 11.16
N VAL A 271 3.18 -5.33 11.23
CA VAL A 271 3.73 -6.51 10.59
C VAL A 271 4.22 -7.49 11.63
N LYS A 272 3.77 -8.74 11.59
CA LYS A 272 4.20 -9.80 12.50
C LYS A 272 5.70 -10.08 12.35
N GLY A 273 6.40 -10.19 13.47
CA GLY A 273 7.84 -10.49 13.50
C GLY A 273 8.75 -9.27 13.40
N ASP A 274 10.06 -9.51 13.46
CA ASP A 274 11.10 -8.51 13.20
C ASP A 274 11.40 -8.47 11.70
N GLU A 275 10.83 -7.48 11.02
CA GLU A 275 10.95 -7.27 9.58
C GLU A 275 11.81 -6.04 9.24
N THR A 276 12.54 -5.51 10.22
CA THR A 276 13.35 -4.29 10.08
C THR A 276 14.41 -4.44 8.98
N ALA A 277 15.08 -5.59 8.89
CA ALA A 277 16.05 -5.89 7.84
C ALA A 277 15.40 -6.02 6.45
N THR A 278 14.23 -6.65 6.37
CA THR A 278 13.46 -6.80 5.13
C THR A 278 13.05 -5.44 4.57
N ILE A 279 12.55 -4.55 5.42
CA ILE A 279 12.13 -3.19 5.05
C ILE A 279 13.36 -2.36 4.63
N ALA A 280 14.44 -2.38 5.41
CA ALA A 280 15.66 -1.65 5.08
C ALA A 280 16.24 -2.08 3.71
N ALA A 281 16.23 -3.38 3.41
CA ALA A 281 16.65 -3.90 2.12
C ALA A 281 15.70 -3.49 0.98
N ALA A 282 14.40 -3.38 1.24
CA ALA A 282 13.43 -2.89 0.25
C ALA A 282 13.63 -1.41 -0.05
N ILE A 283 13.90 -0.58 0.97
CA ILE A 283 14.23 0.85 0.82
C ILE A 283 15.51 1.03 0.00
N ALA A 284 16.58 0.33 0.37
CA ALA A 284 17.87 0.40 -0.35
C ALA A 284 17.76 -0.02 -1.82
N ALA A 285 16.82 -0.92 -2.13
CA ALA A 285 16.51 -1.35 -3.50
C ALA A 285 15.51 -0.45 -4.24
N GLY A 286 15.00 0.63 -3.63
CA GLY A 286 13.99 1.52 -4.22
C GLY A 286 12.58 0.93 -4.30
N ARG A 287 12.34 -0.24 -3.68
CA ARG A 287 11.07 -0.98 -3.71
C ARG A 287 10.10 -0.57 -2.60
N PHE A 288 10.57 0.17 -1.62
CA PHE A 288 9.75 0.77 -0.57
C PHE A 288 10.23 2.20 -0.39
N HIS A 289 9.40 3.18 -0.72
CA HIS A 289 9.82 4.57 -0.75
C HIS A 289 8.73 5.53 -0.29
N HIS A 290 9.14 6.75 0.04
CA HIS A 290 8.26 7.87 0.30
C HIS A 290 8.58 9.00 -0.68
N SER A 291 7.55 9.64 -1.24
CA SER A 291 7.73 10.68 -2.26
C SER A 291 8.58 11.88 -1.81
N GLN A 292 8.60 12.17 -0.50
CA GLN A 292 9.38 13.28 0.08
C GLN A 292 10.70 12.83 0.72
N GLY A 293 11.17 11.60 0.45
CA GLY A 293 12.45 11.09 0.98
C GLY A 293 12.28 9.97 1.98
N ASN A 294 13.16 8.97 1.87
CA ASN A 294 13.03 7.71 2.62
C ASN A 294 13.39 7.85 4.10
N THR A 295 14.08 8.93 4.47
CA THR A 295 14.43 9.29 5.85
C THR A 295 13.21 9.56 6.75
N LEU A 296 12.04 9.81 6.16
CA LEU A 296 10.78 10.01 6.88
C LEU A 296 10.08 8.69 7.25
N ILE A 297 10.45 7.58 6.64
CA ILE A 297 9.91 6.26 6.96
C ILE A 297 10.54 5.76 8.26
N GLN A 298 9.71 5.54 9.28
CA GLN A 298 10.10 4.85 10.50
C GLN A 298 9.61 3.41 10.49
N TYR A 299 10.46 2.49 10.95
CA TYR A 299 10.13 1.09 11.13
C TYR A 299 10.76 0.58 12.44
N VAL A 300 9.92 0.18 13.40
CA VAL A 300 10.36 -0.19 14.76
C VAL A 300 9.81 -1.55 15.12
N TYR A 301 10.69 -2.48 15.48
CA TYR A 301 10.31 -3.78 16.03
C TYR A 301 10.08 -3.70 17.55
N ASN A 302 8.94 -4.21 17.99
CA ASN A 302 8.60 -4.38 19.41
C ASN A 302 8.52 -5.87 19.76
N SER A 303 9.49 -6.35 20.53
CA SER A 303 9.60 -7.76 20.94
C SER A 303 8.52 -8.22 21.93
N MET A 304 7.82 -7.31 22.61
CA MET A 304 6.73 -7.69 23.51
C MET A 304 5.45 -8.06 22.74
N THR A 305 5.21 -7.38 21.62
CA THR A 305 4.06 -7.65 20.74
C THR A 305 4.45 -8.52 19.54
N ASP A 306 5.75 -8.77 19.34
CA ASP A 306 6.30 -9.47 18.19
C ASP A 306 5.77 -8.85 16.88
N THR A 307 5.93 -7.53 16.78
CA THR A 307 5.38 -6.72 15.69
C THR A 307 6.37 -5.62 15.29
N THR A 308 6.63 -5.49 14.00
CA THR A 308 7.27 -4.34 13.37
C THR A 308 6.19 -3.34 12.96
N VAL A 309 6.27 -2.11 13.46
CA VAL A 309 5.37 -1.01 13.09
C VAL A 309 6.07 -0.12 12.08
N VAL A 310 5.39 0.20 10.97
CA VAL A 310 5.88 1.15 9.95
C VAL A 310 4.94 2.34 9.86
N ASN A 311 5.48 3.55 9.93
CA ASN A 311 4.74 4.80 9.85
C ASN A 311 5.66 5.95 9.40
N LEU A 312 5.08 7.10 9.06
CA LEU A 312 5.86 8.32 8.81
C LEU A 312 6.10 9.08 10.11
N ARG A 313 7.31 9.64 10.25
CA ARG A 313 7.58 10.67 11.26
C ARG A 313 7.37 12.06 10.71
N ALA A 314 7.19 13.02 11.61
CA ALA A 314 7.28 14.42 11.24
C ALA A 314 8.72 14.75 10.77
N PRO A 315 8.88 15.57 9.71
CA PRO A 315 10.18 16.08 9.31
C PRO A 315 10.75 16.99 10.40
N THR A 316 12.08 17.01 10.53
CA THR A 316 12.77 18.07 11.29
C THR A 316 12.62 19.41 10.57
N PRO A 317 12.93 20.54 11.22
CA PRO A 317 12.83 21.84 10.53
C PRO A 317 13.77 21.96 9.31
N LEU A 318 14.98 21.38 9.36
CA LEU A 318 15.88 21.33 8.20
C LEU A 318 15.32 20.44 7.08
N GLU A 319 14.77 19.28 7.41
CA GLU A 319 14.12 18.41 6.42
C GLU A 319 12.89 19.10 5.79
N ALA A 320 12.08 19.79 6.59
CA ALA A 320 10.94 20.56 6.10
C ALA A 320 11.38 21.70 5.17
N TRP A 321 12.49 22.37 5.49
CA TRP A 321 13.12 23.35 4.61
C TRP A 321 13.59 22.71 3.30
N ARG A 322 14.27 21.55 3.34
CA ARG A 322 14.68 20.84 2.12
C ARG A 322 13.49 20.40 1.28
N ILE A 323 12.41 19.91 1.89
CA ILE A 323 11.17 19.57 1.18
C ILE A 323 10.60 20.81 0.48
N ALA A 324 10.61 21.97 1.14
CA ALA A 324 10.04 23.19 0.57
C ALA A 324 10.80 23.70 -0.67
N TYR A 325 12.13 23.59 -0.69
CA TYR A 325 12.96 24.10 -1.77
C TYR A 325 13.33 23.04 -2.82
N PHE A 326 13.50 21.78 -2.42
CA PHE A 326 14.04 20.71 -3.26
C PHE A 326 13.09 19.50 -3.41
N GLY A 327 11.95 19.48 -2.69
CA GLY A 327 10.95 18.43 -2.78
C GLY A 327 11.29 17.12 -2.06
N SER A 328 12.44 17.05 -1.37
CA SER A 328 12.88 15.87 -0.60
C SER A 328 13.48 16.30 0.74
N ALA A 329 13.30 15.47 1.77
CA ALA A 329 13.94 15.60 3.08
C ALA A 329 15.41 15.15 3.06
N ASP A 330 15.80 14.36 2.07
CA ASP A 330 17.08 13.68 2.04
C ASP A 330 18.25 14.66 1.81
N ASP A 331 19.33 14.47 2.58
CA ASP A 331 20.59 15.20 2.45
C ASP A 331 21.37 14.74 1.20
N SER A 332 20.88 15.08 0.01
CA SER A 332 21.43 14.61 -1.26
C SER A 332 21.10 15.53 -2.44
N GLY A 333 21.88 15.42 -3.52
CA GLY A 333 21.68 16.21 -4.74
C GLY A 333 21.73 17.71 -4.44
N ASP A 334 20.83 18.48 -5.05
CA ASP A 334 20.73 19.93 -4.85
C ASP A 334 20.28 20.30 -3.43
N GLY A 335 19.67 19.37 -2.68
CA GLY A 335 19.26 19.58 -1.29
C GLY A 335 20.32 19.20 -0.25
N ALA A 336 21.51 18.77 -0.69
CA ALA A 336 22.58 18.37 0.21
C ALA A 336 23.12 19.55 1.03
N ASN A 337 23.55 19.31 2.26
CA ASN A 337 24.09 20.29 3.19
C ASN A 337 25.26 21.09 2.60
N ASP A 338 26.07 20.47 1.77
CA ASP A 338 27.26 21.05 1.14
C ASP A 338 27.06 21.48 -0.32
N ALA A 339 25.86 21.32 -0.86
CA ALA A 339 25.49 21.86 -2.15
C ALA A 339 25.37 23.40 -2.08
N ASP A 340 25.63 24.02 -3.23
CA ASP A 340 25.54 25.44 -3.53
C ASP A 340 24.85 25.50 -4.90
N THR A 341 23.51 25.55 -4.89
CA THR A 341 22.68 25.25 -6.07
C THR A 341 22.71 26.41 -7.06
N GLU A 342 22.80 27.62 -6.53
CA GLU A 342 22.79 28.92 -7.18
C GLU A 342 24.21 29.44 -7.50
N LEU A 343 25.25 28.74 -7.04
CA LEU A 343 26.67 28.99 -7.30
C LEU A 343 27.15 30.35 -6.79
N ASP A 344 26.67 30.77 -5.63
CA ASP A 344 27.06 32.04 -4.99
C ASP A 344 28.16 31.87 -3.93
N GLY A 345 28.55 30.62 -3.64
CA GLY A 345 29.57 30.23 -2.69
C GLY A 345 29.06 29.96 -1.28
N ILE A 346 27.75 30.07 -1.03
CA ILE A 346 27.10 29.72 0.22
C ILE A 346 26.54 28.29 0.08
N LYS A 347 26.68 27.50 1.15
CA LYS A 347 26.16 26.14 1.17
C LYS A 347 24.76 26.11 1.76
N ASN A 348 23.91 25.20 1.29
CA ASN A 348 22.54 25.02 1.78
C ASN A 348 22.40 25.00 3.32
N LEU A 349 23.31 24.33 4.04
CA LEU A 349 23.22 24.29 5.50
C LEU A 349 23.45 25.67 6.14
N ILE A 350 24.32 26.49 5.54
CA ILE A 350 24.53 27.89 5.94
C ILE A 350 23.28 28.71 5.60
N GLU A 351 22.71 28.49 4.42
CA GLU A 351 21.51 29.20 4.00
C GLU A 351 20.30 28.90 4.87
N TYR A 352 20.07 27.64 5.21
CA TYR A 352 19.08 27.24 6.20
C TYR A 352 19.30 27.97 7.52
N GLY A 353 20.53 27.94 8.05
CA GLY A 353 20.86 28.61 9.31
C GLY A 353 20.57 30.12 9.28
N PHE A 354 20.88 30.80 8.18
CA PHE A 354 20.66 32.25 8.07
C PHE A 354 19.32 32.65 7.42
N GLY A 355 18.42 31.68 7.18
CA GLY A 355 17.10 31.94 6.60
C GLY A 355 17.19 32.57 5.21
N LEU A 356 18.13 32.09 4.40
CA LEU A 356 18.30 32.45 3.00
C LEU A 356 17.44 31.53 2.10
N ASP A 357 17.26 31.94 0.85
CA ASP A 357 16.58 31.16 -0.18
C ASP A 357 17.63 30.47 -1.06
N PRO A 358 17.74 29.12 -1.02
CA PRO A 358 18.80 28.37 -1.68
C PRO A 358 18.64 28.23 -3.19
N THR A 359 17.76 29.04 -3.77
CA THR A 359 17.56 29.12 -5.21
C THR A 359 17.88 30.52 -5.73
N MET A 360 18.30 31.44 -4.85
CA MET A 360 18.57 32.83 -5.18
C MET A 360 19.84 33.34 -4.50
N ALA A 361 20.87 33.59 -5.31
CA ALA A 361 22.14 34.17 -4.84
C ALA A 361 21.91 35.44 -3.99
N SER A 362 22.20 35.37 -2.69
CA SER A 362 21.89 36.45 -1.75
C SER A 362 22.76 36.41 -0.49
N LEU A 363 23.31 37.57 -0.14
CA LEU A 363 24.11 37.77 1.07
C LEU A 363 23.35 38.52 2.17
N SER A 364 22.06 38.86 1.97
CA SER A 364 21.38 39.89 2.74
C SER A 364 21.16 39.59 4.23
N ASN A 365 21.21 38.31 4.63
CA ASN A 365 21.04 37.88 6.01
C ASN A 365 22.32 37.31 6.65
N LEU A 366 23.45 37.33 5.94
CA LEU A 366 24.71 36.91 6.53
C LEU A 366 25.21 37.95 7.56
N PRO A 367 25.79 37.52 8.69
CA PRO A 367 26.29 38.43 9.71
C PRO A 367 27.44 39.30 9.19
N ALA A 368 27.27 40.62 9.23
CA ALA A 368 28.34 41.56 8.96
C ALA A 368 29.08 41.94 10.26
N PRO A 369 30.42 42.10 10.23
CA PRO A 369 31.16 42.52 11.42
C PRO A 369 30.90 43.99 11.75
N VAL A 370 30.73 44.27 13.03
CA VAL A 370 30.90 45.60 13.61
C VAL A 370 32.34 45.71 14.10
N VAL A 371 33.14 46.53 13.40
CA VAL A 371 34.57 46.68 13.66
C VAL A 371 34.83 47.81 14.67
N GLY A 372 35.33 47.46 15.85
CA GLY A 372 35.84 48.38 16.86
C GLY A 372 37.36 48.59 16.78
N PRO A 373 37.95 49.31 17.76
CA PRO A 373 39.38 49.59 17.77
C PRO A 373 40.29 48.36 17.94
N THR A 374 39.78 47.32 18.61
CA THR A 374 40.56 46.11 18.98
C THR A 374 39.82 44.80 18.75
N THR A 375 38.54 44.86 18.34
CA THR A 375 37.67 43.70 18.21
C THR A 375 36.73 43.88 17.02
N ALA A 376 36.51 42.81 16.27
CA ALA A 376 35.39 42.68 15.33
C ALA A 376 34.32 41.81 15.98
N THR A 377 33.12 42.37 16.12
CA THR A 377 31.97 41.66 16.71
C THR A 377 31.02 41.24 15.60
N TYR A 378 30.65 39.96 15.60
CA TYR A 378 29.60 39.43 14.75
C TYR A 378 28.43 39.03 15.63
N SER A 379 27.25 39.56 15.34
CA SER A 379 26.05 39.26 16.10
C SER A 379 24.85 39.10 15.19
N PHE A 380 24.03 38.09 15.45
CA PHE A 380 22.78 37.86 14.75
C PHE A 380 21.79 37.15 15.67
N THR A 381 20.52 37.14 15.26
CA THR A 381 19.48 36.34 15.90
C THR A 381 19.16 35.17 14.99
N GLU A 382 19.12 33.97 15.56
CA GLU A 382 18.70 32.75 14.87
C GLU A 382 17.31 32.99 14.23
N PRO A 383 17.17 32.77 12.91
CA PRO A 383 15.90 32.94 12.23
C PRO A 383 14.81 32.03 12.82
N SER A 384 13.58 32.52 12.81
CA SER A 384 12.45 31.72 13.27
C SER A 384 12.27 30.47 12.42
N GLY A 385 12.12 29.31 13.07
CA GLY A 385 11.92 28.02 12.39
C GLY A 385 13.21 27.25 12.12
N VAL A 386 14.37 27.85 12.38
CA VAL A 386 15.65 27.15 12.40
C VAL A 386 15.78 26.37 13.70
N ALA A 387 16.25 25.13 13.62
CA ALA A 387 16.62 24.27 14.74
C ALA A 387 17.46 23.08 14.25
N GLY A 388 18.07 22.35 15.18
CA GLY A 388 18.88 21.15 14.88
C GLY A 388 20.21 21.46 14.22
N ILE A 389 20.73 22.67 14.45
CA ILE A 389 22.04 23.10 13.99
C ILE A 389 22.78 23.82 15.11
N THR A 390 24.10 23.82 15.01
CA THR A 390 25.01 24.57 15.85
C THR A 390 25.81 25.56 15.02
N TYR A 391 25.84 26.83 15.44
CA TYR A 391 26.71 27.84 14.86
C TYR A 391 28.11 27.80 15.47
N GLY A 392 29.11 28.00 14.62
CA GLY A 392 30.49 28.12 15.04
C GLY A 392 31.23 29.19 14.24
N MET A 393 32.31 29.68 14.83
CA MET A 393 33.27 30.56 14.14
C MET A 393 34.68 30.10 14.47
N LYS A 394 35.57 30.22 13.49
CA LYS A 394 37.02 30.11 13.68
C LYS A 394 37.70 31.37 13.18
N THR A 395 38.81 31.74 13.82
CA THR A 395 39.65 32.87 13.44
C THR A 395 41.08 32.42 13.13
N SER A 396 41.75 33.14 12.24
CA SER A 396 43.15 32.89 11.87
C SER A 396 43.88 34.21 11.62
N THR A 397 45.19 34.22 11.87
CA THR A 397 46.08 35.32 11.50
C THR A 397 46.95 35.02 10.28
N ASN A 398 46.99 33.76 9.83
CA ASN A 398 47.92 33.28 8.80
C ASN A 398 47.27 32.36 7.75
N LEU A 399 45.96 32.11 7.82
CA LEU A 399 45.18 31.17 6.97
C LEU A 399 45.58 29.70 7.09
N ILE A 400 46.47 29.35 8.03
CA ILE A 400 46.97 27.99 8.27
C ILE A 400 46.41 27.47 9.59
N ASP A 401 46.64 28.21 10.67
CA ASP A 401 46.19 27.86 12.01
C ASP A 401 44.85 28.53 12.30
N TRP A 402 43.87 27.75 12.75
CA TRP A 402 42.50 28.21 12.97
C TRP A 402 42.06 27.93 14.40
N ASP A 403 41.82 28.99 15.17
CA ASP A 403 41.38 28.91 16.55
C ASP A 403 39.85 29.07 16.64
N PRO A 404 39.15 28.27 17.46
CA PRO A 404 37.72 28.43 17.65
C PRO A 404 37.41 29.75 18.38
N VAL A 405 36.32 30.41 17.97
CA VAL A 405 35.76 31.58 18.65
C VAL A 405 34.53 31.14 19.42
N THR A 406 34.50 31.43 20.72
CA THR A 406 33.38 31.08 21.59
C THR A 406 32.16 31.92 21.23
N ASP A 407 31.02 31.26 21.05
CA ASP A 407 29.73 31.93 21.04
C ASP A 407 29.34 32.33 22.47
N THR A 408 29.16 33.63 22.68
CA THR A 408 28.79 34.23 23.97
C THR A 408 27.33 34.67 24.01
N GLY A 409 26.59 34.38 22.95
CA GLY A 409 25.18 34.67 22.81
C GLY A 409 24.28 33.91 23.80
N SER A 410 23.01 34.30 23.85
CA SER A 410 22.00 33.63 24.67
C SER A 410 20.61 33.74 24.05
N ALA A 411 19.75 32.75 24.34
CA ALA A 411 18.34 32.73 23.93
C ALA A 411 18.13 32.98 22.41
N GLY A 412 18.91 32.31 21.56
CA GLY A 412 18.84 32.43 20.09
C GLY A 412 19.53 33.67 19.52
N ALA A 413 20.09 34.55 20.35
CA ALA A 413 21.10 35.51 19.89
C ALA A 413 22.47 34.85 19.92
N HIS A 414 23.26 35.04 18.87
CA HIS A 414 24.64 34.56 18.75
C HIS A 414 25.59 35.76 18.70
N VAL A 415 26.69 35.67 19.45
CA VAL A 415 27.69 36.76 19.53
C VAL A 415 29.09 36.17 19.54
N PHE A 416 29.84 36.46 18.48
CA PHE A 416 31.23 36.07 18.31
C PHE A 416 32.13 37.31 18.31
N GLU A 417 33.15 37.32 19.16
CA GLU A 417 34.10 38.42 19.26
C GLU A 417 35.49 37.96 18.82
N VAL A 418 36.02 38.62 17.79
CA VAL A 418 37.34 38.32 17.24
C VAL A 418 38.30 39.46 17.59
N PRO A 419 39.37 39.20 18.36
CA PRO A 419 40.41 40.19 18.60
C PRO A 419 41.09 40.57 17.29
N ILE A 420 41.13 41.86 16.99
CA ILE A 420 41.88 42.43 15.87
C ILE A 420 42.91 43.38 16.47
N GLY A 421 44.21 43.06 16.32
CA GLY A 421 45.27 43.93 16.83
C GLY A 421 45.28 45.31 16.15
N PRO A 422 46.16 46.25 16.55
CA PRO A 422 46.23 47.59 15.96
C PRO A 422 46.54 47.62 14.45
N ASN A 423 46.97 46.49 13.88
CA ASN A 423 47.23 46.31 12.43
C ASN A 423 46.04 45.66 11.68
N GLY A 424 44.93 45.36 12.37
CA GLY A 424 43.59 45.17 11.78
C GLY A 424 43.31 43.87 11.01
N ASN A 425 44.18 42.87 11.00
CA ASN A 425 43.99 41.69 10.16
C ASN A 425 43.67 40.42 10.97
N ALA A 426 42.47 39.88 10.76
CA ALA A 426 42.07 38.54 11.14
C ALA A 426 41.23 37.95 9.99
N PHE A 427 41.37 36.66 9.74
CA PHE A 427 40.53 35.90 8.83
C PHE A 427 39.51 35.14 9.65
N VAL A 428 38.26 35.09 9.19
CA VAL A 428 37.18 34.37 9.88
C VAL A 428 36.57 33.33 8.96
N ILE A 429 36.15 32.21 9.54
CA ILE A 429 35.28 31.23 8.91
C ILE A 429 34.08 31.05 9.83
N PHE A 430 32.88 31.28 9.29
CA PHE A 430 31.65 30.82 9.89
C PHE A 430 31.38 29.37 9.49
N SER A 431 30.84 28.61 10.41
CA SER A 431 30.41 27.23 10.17
C SER A 431 29.04 27.00 10.78
N VAL A 432 28.23 26.22 10.10
CA VAL A 432 27.01 25.62 10.62
C VAL A 432 27.19 24.11 10.56
N THR A 433 26.82 23.41 11.62
CA THR A 433 26.82 21.94 11.68
C THR A 433 25.45 21.43 12.08
N GLU A 434 24.95 20.40 11.40
CA GLU A 434 23.73 19.68 11.81
C GLU A 434 24.02 18.85 13.08
N ASP A 435 23.06 18.83 14.01
CA ASP A 435 23.19 18.22 15.35
C ASP A 435 23.05 16.68 15.39
#